data_AF-A0A955B4T1-F1
#
_entry.id   AF-A0A955B4T1-F1
#
_cell.length_a   1.000
_cell.length_b   1.000
_cell.length_c   1.000
_cell.angle_alpha   90.00
_cell.angle_beta   90.00
_cell.angle_gamma   90.00
#
_symmetry.space_group_name_H-M   'P 1'
#
loop_
_entity.id
_entity.type
_entity.pdbx_description
1 polymer ?
#
loop_
_entity_poly.entity_id
_entity_poly.type
_entity_poly.pdbx_seq_one_letter_code
_entity_poly.pdbx_strand_id
1 'polypeptide(L)'
;MWFENTDGHGVFGDEQLVGTLSQYVSADVGDIDGDGDGDLDLLAVSDKESLTWYEHRLVPNSNDDGLFDSSDLVKVFQAGKYEDDLSRAASFDEGDWNQDGFFDSSDLVLAFQSGHYLAAANPIAEQIAAAIDWLVAENDTQNSRVAIP
;
A
#
# COMPACT_ATOMS: atom_id res chain seq x y z
N MET A 1 12.47 9.98 -13.60
CA MET A 1 11.87 8.62 -13.64
C MET A 1 12.18 7.96 -12.32
N TRP A 2 11.23 7.20 -11.78
CA TRP A 2 11.30 6.57 -10.47
C TRP A 2 10.83 5.12 -10.57
N PHE A 3 11.31 4.29 -9.64
CA PHE A 3 10.92 2.91 -9.51
C PHE A 3 10.59 2.67 -8.04
N GLU A 4 9.36 2.23 -7.78
CA GLU A 4 8.90 1.91 -6.43
C GLU A 4 9.62 0.72 -5.87
N ASN A 5 10.11 0.79 -4.63
CA ASN A 5 10.62 -0.38 -3.94
C ASN A 5 9.44 -1.12 -3.29
N THR A 6 8.94 -2.14 -3.98
CA THR A 6 7.70 -2.82 -3.60
C THR A 6 7.83 -3.71 -2.35
N ASP A 7 9.06 -4.00 -1.90
CA ASP A 7 9.30 -4.96 -0.82
C ASP A 7 10.32 -4.51 0.25
N GLY A 8 10.86 -3.30 0.15
CA GLY A 8 11.87 -2.80 1.10
C GLY A 8 13.23 -3.52 1.02
N HIS A 9 13.39 -4.51 0.13
CA HIS A 9 14.56 -5.35 0.00
C HIS A 9 15.23 -5.25 -1.38
N GLY A 10 14.72 -4.38 -2.24
CA GLY A 10 15.32 -4.04 -3.53
C GLY A 10 14.64 -4.69 -4.72
N VAL A 11 13.39 -5.16 -4.56
CA VAL A 11 12.52 -5.45 -5.70
C VAL A 11 11.84 -4.16 -6.10
N PHE A 12 12.08 -3.75 -7.35
CA PHE A 12 11.56 -2.52 -7.90
C PHE A 12 10.42 -2.79 -8.88
N GLY A 13 9.35 -2.02 -8.76
CA GLY A 13 8.20 -2.04 -9.66
C GLY A 13 8.47 -1.41 -11.03
N ASP A 14 7.41 -1.29 -11.82
CA ASP A 14 7.49 -0.69 -13.15
C ASP A 14 7.90 0.79 -13.11
N GLU A 15 8.45 1.26 -14.23
CA GLU A 15 8.93 2.63 -14.39
C GLU A 15 7.79 3.65 -14.27
N GLN A 16 7.94 4.56 -13.31
CA GLN A 16 7.02 5.67 -13.07
C GLN A 16 7.66 6.98 -13.56
N LEU A 17 6.99 7.68 -14.48
CA LEU A 17 7.47 8.95 -15.00
C LEU A 17 7.14 10.10 -14.03
N VAL A 18 8.06 10.40 -13.11
CA VAL A 18 7.97 11.52 -12.15
C VAL A 18 8.36 12.87 -12.78
N GLY A 19 8.16 13.03 -14.10
CA GLY A 19 8.43 14.25 -14.85
C GLY A 19 9.62 14.17 -15.84
N THR A 20 9.60 15.09 -16.79
CA THR A 20 10.59 15.28 -17.87
C THR A 20 11.40 16.56 -17.64
N LEU A 21 11.96 16.74 -16.45
CA LEU A 21 12.77 17.92 -16.14
C LEU A 21 14.24 17.65 -16.47
N SER A 22 14.83 18.56 -17.24
CA SER A 22 16.10 18.34 -17.94
C SER A 22 17.32 18.19 -17.02
N GLN A 23 17.27 18.65 -15.77
CA GLN A 23 18.38 18.61 -14.80
C GLN A 23 17.81 18.65 -13.36
N TYR A 24 17.89 17.54 -12.61
CA TYR A 24 17.58 17.52 -11.18
C TYR A 24 18.85 17.87 -10.38
N VAL A 25 18.74 18.71 -9.35
CA VAL A 25 19.86 19.14 -8.52
C VAL A 25 19.89 18.37 -7.19
N SER A 26 18.72 18.09 -6.61
CA SER A 26 18.57 17.29 -5.39
C SER A 26 17.13 16.77 -5.28
N ALA A 27 16.98 15.56 -4.75
CA ALA A 27 15.70 15.00 -4.32
C ALA A 27 15.83 14.57 -2.86
N ASP A 28 14.80 14.81 -2.06
CA ASP A 28 14.71 14.38 -0.68
C ASP A 28 13.38 13.66 -0.46
N VAL A 29 13.35 12.74 0.50
CA VAL A 29 12.17 11.94 0.82
C VAL A 29 11.94 12.02 2.32
N GLY A 30 10.75 12.41 2.72
CA GLY A 30 10.41 12.63 4.12
C GLY A 30 8.92 12.89 4.28
N ASP A 31 8.41 12.78 5.49
CA ASP A 31 7.09 13.27 5.88
C ASP A 31 7.14 14.82 5.87
N ILE A 32 6.67 15.43 4.77
CA ILE A 32 6.83 16.88 4.52
C ILE A 32 5.66 17.67 5.09
N ASP A 33 4.48 17.09 5.17
CA ASP A 33 3.32 17.68 5.84
C ASP A 33 3.29 17.42 7.36
N GLY A 34 4.09 16.47 7.86
CA GLY A 34 4.39 16.26 9.26
C GLY A 34 3.31 15.53 10.02
N ASP A 35 2.53 14.68 9.34
CA ASP A 35 1.38 13.98 9.90
C ASP A 35 1.76 12.66 10.61
N GLY A 36 2.99 12.18 10.41
CA GLY A 36 3.52 10.99 11.05
C GLY A 36 2.83 9.69 10.61
N ASP A 37 2.23 9.67 9.43
CA ASP A 37 1.46 8.54 8.90
C ASP A 37 2.32 7.41 8.30
N GLY A 38 3.61 7.65 8.09
CA GLY A 38 4.56 6.66 7.59
C GLY A 38 4.80 6.72 6.07
N ASP A 39 4.08 7.60 5.37
CA ASP A 39 4.21 7.82 3.93
C ASP A 39 5.31 8.87 3.69
N LEU A 40 6.25 8.56 2.79
CA LEU A 40 7.34 9.47 2.47
C LEU A 40 6.98 10.32 1.24
N ASP A 41 6.74 11.61 1.46
CA ASP A 41 6.61 12.58 0.37
C ASP A 41 7.91 12.71 -0.42
N LEU A 42 7.78 12.90 -1.74
CA LEU A 42 8.91 13.20 -2.60
C LEU A 42 9.03 14.70 -2.86
N LEU A 43 10.14 15.29 -2.40
CA LEU A 43 10.55 16.65 -2.76
C LEU A 43 11.60 16.61 -3.86
N ALA A 44 11.33 17.25 -5.00
CA ALA A 44 12.34 17.44 -6.03
C ALA A 44 12.60 18.92 -6.29
N VAL A 45 13.89 19.31 -6.26
CA VAL A 45 14.35 20.66 -6.59
C VAL A 45 15.10 20.64 -7.92
N SER A 46 14.64 21.47 -8.86
CA SER A 46 15.31 21.71 -10.14
C SER A 46 16.06 23.05 -10.14
N ASP A 47 17.07 23.16 -11.00
CA ASP A 47 17.92 24.34 -11.20
C ASP A 47 17.17 25.60 -11.66
N LYS A 48 15.89 25.47 -12.03
CA LYS A 48 15.04 26.55 -12.57
C LYS A 48 13.87 26.93 -11.66
N GLU A 49 14.09 26.94 -10.35
CA GLU A 49 13.15 27.49 -9.36
C GLU A 49 11.78 26.79 -9.28
N SER A 50 11.66 25.56 -9.79
CA SER A 50 10.44 24.77 -9.63
C SER A 50 10.63 23.75 -8.51
N LEU A 51 9.95 24.01 -7.39
CA LEU A 51 9.63 23.03 -6.36
C LEU A 51 8.40 22.26 -6.84
N THR A 52 8.51 20.96 -7.05
CA THR A 52 7.37 20.10 -7.38
C THR A 52 7.22 19.07 -6.26
N TRP A 53 6.04 19.06 -5.63
CA TRP A 53 5.65 18.06 -4.64
C TRP A 53 4.71 17.04 -5.30
N TYR A 54 4.87 15.78 -4.94
CA TYR A 54 4.04 14.67 -5.39
C TYR A 54 3.41 14.03 -4.15
N GLU A 55 2.12 14.27 -3.96
CA GLU A 55 1.30 13.65 -2.92
C GLU A 55 1.10 12.16 -3.24
N HIS A 56 1.47 11.27 -2.32
CA HIS A 56 0.94 9.91 -2.34
C HIS A 56 -0.47 9.98 -1.76
N ARG A 57 -1.48 9.61 -2.56
CA ARG A 57 -2.86 9.59 -2.06
C ARG A 57 -3.03 8.35 -1.17
N LEU A 58 -3.17 8.60 0.13
CA LEU A 58 -3.42 7.64 1.21
C LEU A 58 -4.31 6.49 0.78
N VAL A 59 -3.76 5.28 0.81
CA VAL A 59 -4.55 4.05 0.80
C VAL A 59 -4.83 3.73 2.27
N PRO A 60 -6.10 3.51 2.67
CA PRO A 60 -6.42 3.09 4.04
C PRO A 60 -5.82 1.71 4.30
N ASN A 61 -4.56 1.65 4.71
CA ASN A 61 -3.76 0.43 4.90
C ASN A 61 -3.20 0.49 6.32
N SER A 62 -4.07 0.28 7.30
CA SER A 62 -3.70 0.44 8.70
C SER A 62 -2.76 -0.65 9.18
N ASN A 63 -2.65 -1.80 8.51
CA ASN A 63 -1.79 -2.90 8.94
C ASN A 63 -0.41 -2.96 8.21
N ASP A 64 -0.11 -1.98 7.37
CA ASP A 64 1.11 -1.86 6.55
C ASP A 64 1.36 -3.02 5.57
N ASP A 65 0.31 -3.73 5.13
CA ASP A 65 0.47 -4.86 4.20
C ASP A 65 0.39 -4.46 2.71
N GLY A 66 0.10 -3.18 2.45
CA GLY A 66 0.02 -2.59 1.11
C GLY A 66 -1.32 -2.81 0.42
N LEU A 67 -2.31 -3.36 1.12
CA LEU A 67 -3.66 -3.59 0.65
C LEU A 67 -4.65 -2.86 1.57
N PHE A 68 -5.80 -2.48 1.01
CA PHE A 68 -6.95 -2.11 1.83
C PHE A 68 -7.95 -3.27 1.80
N ASP A 69 -7.99 -4.06 2.87
CA ASP A 69 -8.91 -5.18 3.01
C ASP A 69 -9.57 -5.26 4.40
N SER A 70 -10.25 -6.38 4.69
CA SER A 70 -10.93 -6.57 5.96
C SER A 70 -10.00 -6.53 7.17
N SER A 71 -8.70 -6.80 6.98
CA SER A 71 -7.68 -6.83 8.02
C SER A 71 -7.39 -5.43 8.55
N ASP A 72 -7.41 -4.41 7.69
CA ASP A 72 -7.31 -3.00 8.09
C ASP A 72 -8.50 -2.59 8.94
N LEU A 73 -9.71 -2.90 8.47
CA LEU A 73 -10.94 -2.65 9.20
C LEU A 73 -10.89 -3.32 10.58
N VAL A 74 -10.47 -4.58 10.63
CA VAL A 74 -10.35 -5.32 11.90
C VAL A 74 -9.32 -4.67 12.82
N LYS A 75 -8.18 -4.19 12.30
CA LYS A 75 -7.16 -3.50 13.09
C LYS A 75 -7.71 -2.21 13.72
N VAL A 76 -8.36 -1.35 12.94
CA VAL A 76 -8.88 -0.07 13.45
C VAL A 76 -10.04 -0.27 14.43
N PHE A 77 -10.91 -1.26 14.21
CA PHE A 77 -11.98 -1.58 15.18
C PHE A 77 -11.43 -2.21 16.47
N GLN A 78 -10.30 -2.91 16.43
CA GLN A 78 -9.63 -3.41 17.63
C GLN A 78 -9.02 -2.28 18.48
N ALA A 79 -8.67 -1.14 17.87
CA ALA A 79 -8.24 0.05 18.61
C ALA A 79 -9.36 0.63 19.48
N GLY A 80 -10.62 0.36 19.13
CA GLY A 80 -11.79 0.70 19.95
C GLY A 80 -12.12 2.19 19.97
N LYS A 81 -11.68 2.96 18.97
CA LYS A 81 -11.89 4.42 18.88
C LYS A 81 -13.08 4.84 18.02
N TYR A 82 -13.75 3.88 17.37
CA TYR A 82 -14.87 4.16 16.48
C TYR A 82 -16.00 4.90 17.23
N GLU A 83 -16.27 6.14 16.82
CA GLU A 83 -17.28 7.01 17.42
C GLU A 83 -17.07 7.20 18.95
N ASP A 84 -15.82 7.10 19.43
CA ASP A 84 -15.49 7.32 20.83
C ASP A 84 -15.19 8.80 21.09
N ASP A 85 -16.25 9.56 21.38
CA ASP A 85 -16.24 10.97 21.78
C ASP A 85 -15.41 11.28 23.05
N LEU A 86 -14.90 10.25 23.73
CA LEU A 86 -14.19 10.37 25.02
C LEU A 86 -12.70 10.01 24.92
N SER A 87 -12.23 9.52 23.77
CA SER A 87 -10.86 9.05 23.61
C SER A 87 -9.87 10.15 23.18
N ARG A 88 -8.59 9.87 23.43
CA ARG A 88 -7.49 10.62 22.80
C ARG A 88 -7.67 10.52 21.27
N ALA A 89 -7.31 11.58 20.54
CA ALA A 89 -7.36 11.62 19.07
C ALA A 89 -6.88 10.30 18.44
N ALA A 90 -7.62 9.79 17.46
CA ALA A 90 -7.22 8.64 16.69
C ALA A 90 -6.00 9.01 15.82
N SER A 91 -5.06 8.07 15.64
CA SER A 91 -4.06 8.17 14.58
C SER A 91 -4.58 7.49 13.32
N PHE A 92 -3.87 7.67 12.20
CA PHE A 92 -4.17 7.00 10.94
C PHE A 92 -4.33 5.47 11.08
N ASP A 93 -3.36 4.82 11.76
CA ASP A 93 -3.41 3.38 12.10
C ASP A 93 -4.58 2.94 12.99
N GLU A 94 -5.23 3.88 13.65
CA GLU A 94 -6.40 3.66 14.52
C GLU A 94 -7.71 4.04 13.83
N GLY A 95 -7.67 4.46 12.57
CA GLY A 95 -8.82 4.72 11.72
C GLY A 95 -9.08 6.17 11.34
N ASP A 96 -8.25 7.12 11.77
CA ASP A 96 -8.33 8.54 11.37
C ASP A 96 -7.70 8.75 9.98
N TRP A 97 -8.38 8.25 8.95
CA TRP A 97 -7.89 8.27 7.57
C TRP A 97 -8.13 9.61 6.88
N ASN A 98 -9.02 10.43 7.43
CA ASN A 98 -9.27 11.78 6.94
C ASN A 98 -8.44 12.87 7.69
N GLN A 99 -7.71 12.46 8.74
CA GLN A 99 -6.87 13.28 9.61
C GLN A 99 -7.61 14.40 10.37
N ASP A 100 -8.87 14.17 10.76
CA ASP A 100 -9.65 15.12 11.55
C ASP A 100 -9.52 14.90 13.07
N GLY A 101 -8.78 13.86 13.48
CA GLY A 101 -8.51 13.49 14.87
C GLY A 101 -9.51 12.48 15.43
N PHE A 102 -10.51 12.06 14.65
CA PHE A 102 -11.54 11.12 15.07
C PHE A 102 -11.56 9.91 14.14
N PHE A 103 -11.88 8.74 14.69
CA PHE A 103 -12.23 7.59 13.87
C PHE A 103 -13.75 7.47 13.87
N ASP A 104 -14.40 7.95 12.81
CA ASP A 104 -15.85 7.97 12.68
C ASP A 104 -16.33 7.48 11.31
N SER A 105 -17.64 7.58 11.08
CA SER A 105 -18.22 7.16 9.81
C SER A 105 -17.65 7.87 8.58
N SER A 106 -17.11 9.07 8.72
CA SER A 106 -16.51 9.85 7.64
C SER A 106 -15.20 9.24 7.15
N ASP A 107 -14.39 8.64 8.04
CA ASP A 107 -13.19 7.89 7.67
C ASP A 107 -13.54 6.65 6.86
N LEU A 108 -14.55 5.90 7.31
CA LEU A 108 -15.02 4.73 6.57
C LEU A 108 -15.52 5.14 5.18
N VAL A 109 -16.27 6.24 5.09
CA VAL A 109 -16.75 6.78 3.80
C VAL A 109 -15.58 7.19 2.92
N LEU A 110 -14.58 7.91 3.47
CA LEU A 110 -13.37 8.28 2.76
C LEU A 110 -12.68 7.01 2.24
N ALA A 111 -12.44 6.03 3.10
CA ALA A 111 -11.74 4.80 2.76
C ALA A 111 -12.41 3.98 1.66
N PHE A 112 -13.74 3.91 1.63
CA PHE A 112 -14.45 3.23 0.54
C PHE A 112 -14.58 4.08 -0.74
N GLN A 113 -14.39 5.40 -0.65
CA GLN A 113 -14.37 6.30 -1.81
C GLN A 113 -12.98 6.45 -2.43
N SER A 114 -11.92 6.42 -1.61
CA SER A 114 -10.51 6.56 -2.01
C SER A 114 -9.84 5.20 -2.21
N GLY A 115 -10.19 4.21 -1.38
CA GLY A 115 -9.57 2.89 -1.34
C GLY A 115 -10.22 1.90 -2.31
N HIS A 116 -9.37 1.17 -3.03
CA HIS A 116 -9.78 0.00 -3.80
C HIS A 116 -9.92 -1.19 -2.86
N TYR A 117 -11.00 -1.25 -2.06
CA TYR A 117 -11.21 -2.38 -1.12
C TYR A 117 -11.09 -3.73 -1.83
N LEU A 118 -10.11 -4.54 -1.41
CA LEU A 118 -9.85 -5.86 -1.94
C LEU A 118 -10.48 -6.90 -1.02
N ALA A 119 -11.56 -7.52 -1.47
CA ALA A 119 -12.32 -8.47 -0.65
C ALA A 119 -11.59 -9.80 -0.36
N ALA A 120 -10.34 -9.97 -0.80
CA ALA A 120 -9.54 -11.18 -0.61
C ALA A 120 -8.06 -10.84 -0.52
N ALA A 121 -7.33 -11.55 0.35
CA ALA A 121 -5.88 -11.65 0.30
C ALA A 121 -5.47 -11.97 -1.14
N ASN A 122 -4.79 -11.01 -1.78
CA ASN A 122 -4.31 -10.98 -3.14
C ASN A 122 -4.65 -12.24 -3.98
N PRO A 123 -5.60 -12.19 -4.95
CA PRO A 123 -5.98 -13.36 -5.77
C PRO A 123 -4.78 -13.95 -6.55
N ILE A 124 -3.66 -13.24 -6.61
CA ILE A 124 -2.39 -13.70 -7.15
C ILE A 124 -1.81 -14.84 -6.28
N ALA A 125 -1.91 -14.80 -4.96
CA ALA A 125 -1.38 -15.85 -4.08
C ALA A 125 -2.16 -17.17 -4.22
N GLU A 126 -3.49 -17.09 -4.31
CA GLU A 126 -4.36 -18.26 -4.51
C GLU A 126 -4.23 -18.82 -5.94
N GLN A 127 -4.08 -17.96 -6.95
CA GLN A 127 -3.78 -18.38 -8.32
C GLN A 127 -2.37 -18.98 -8.48
N ILE A 128 -1.36 -18.45 -7.78
CA ILE A 128 -0.01 -19.03 -7.74
C ILE A 128 -0.05 -20.40 -7.04
N ALA A 129 -0.75 -20.52 -5.91
CA ALA A 129 -0.90 -21.79 -5.21
C ALA A 129 -1.59 -22.85 -6.11
N ALA A 130 -2.67 -22.46 -6.78
CA ALA A 130 -3.37 -23.33 -7.72
C ALA A 130 -2.49 -23.70 -8.94
N ALA A 131 -1.69 -22.76 -9.46
CA ALA A 131 -0.78 -23.01 -10.57
C ALA A 131 0.38 -23.95 -10.17
N ILE A 132 0.89 -23.82 -8.95
CA ILE A 132 1.92 -24.71 -8.38
C ILE A 132 1.34 -26.12 -8.19
N ASP A 133 0.17 -26.26 -7.58
CA ASP A 133 -0.49 -27.56 -7.40
C ASP A 133 -0.75 -28.27 -8.74
N TRP A 134 -1.16 -27.52 -9.76
CA TRP A 134 -1.35 -28.05 -11.11
C TRP A 134 -0.03 -28.54 -11.74
N LEU A 135 1.04 -27.75 -11.64
CA LEU A 135 2.38 -28.13 -12.14
C LEU A 135 2.94 -29.37 -11.43
N VAL A 136 2.73 -29.49 -10.12
CA VAL A 136 3.17 -30.66 -9.34
C VAL A 136 2.41 -31.92 -9.77
N ALA A 137 1.09 -31.83 -9.96
CA ALA A 137 0.26 -32.94 -10.41
C ALA A 137 0.61 -33.41 -11.85
N GLU A 138 0.91 -32.47 -12.75
CA GLU A 138 1.37 -32.79 -14.11
C GLU A 138 2.74 -33.51 -14.09
N ASN A 139 3.64 -33.12 -13.20
CA ASN A 139 4.96 -33.74 -13.09
C ASN A 139 4.89 -35.17 -12.53
N ASP A 140 4.00 -35.42 -11.55
CA ASP A 140 3.76 -36.76 -11.00
C ASP A 140 3.11 -37.72 -12.01
N THR A 141 2.23 -37.20 -12.87
CA THR A 141 1.61 -37.97 -13.95
C THR A 141 2.58 -38.25 -15.10
N GLN A 142 3.54 -37.37 -15.38
CA GLN A 142 4.60 -37.64 -16.36
C GLN A 142 5.63 -38.65 -15.81
N ASN A 143 6.05 -38.53 -14.55
CA ASN A 143 7.04 -39.46 -13.95
C ASN A 143 6.50 -40.89 -13.79
N SER A 144 5.19 -41.05 -13.57
CA SER A 144 4.56 -42.37 -13.48
C SER A 144 4.36 -43.05 -14.84
N ARG A 145 4.44 -42.33 -15.96
CA ARG A 145 4.36 -42.89 -17.34
C ARG A 145 5.70 -43.32 -17.91
N VAL A 146 6.82 -42.87 -17.33
CA VAL A 146 8.19 -43.23 -17.74
C VAL A 146 8.69 -44.49 -17.00
N ALA A 147 8.01 -44.93 -15.95
CA ALA A 147 8.34 -46.13 -15.19
C ALA A 147 7.53 -47.37 -15.64
N ILE A 148 7.73 -47.84 -16.87
CA ILE A 148 7.36 -49.20 -17.27
C ILE A 148 8.55 -49.80 -18.03
N PRO A 149 9.14 -50.94 -17.58
CA PRO A 149 10.26 -51.58 -18.24
C PRO A 149 9.90 -52.18 -19.61
#